data_AF-W0HNT3-F1
#
_entry.id   AF-W0HNT3-F1
#
_cell.length_a   1.000
_cell.length_b   1.000
_cell.length_c   1.000
_cell.angle_alpha   90.00
_cell.angle_beta   90.00
_cell.angle_gamma   90.00
#
_symmetry.space_group_name_H-M   'P 1'
#
loop_
_entity.id
_entity.type
_entity.pdbx_description
1 polymer ?
#
loop_
_entity_poly.entity_id
_entity_poly.type
_entity_poly.pdbx_seq_one_letter_code
_entity_poly.pdbx_strand_id
1 'polypeptide(L)'
;MTKITAYKGFNADMTCRDYQFEIGKTYLHEGAVEICSSGFHACEYPLDVFCYYEPANHRFAEVEVSGDIAHEAGSGKLTSSTITIKKELSLHQMVGRAVECIASKIDKSAEQTIIAGRGSAAINTGDGSVATNTGYQSVATNAGDQSAAGVSGFGSVAASLGAQGKAKAAEGGAIVLCYRNSEGNIIHIRASRVGDNGVKPDTCYVLNANGEFEEADD
;
A
#
# COMPACT_ATOMS: atom_id res chain seq x y z
N MET A 1 5.20 28.40 11.69
CA MET A 1 5.28 28.06 10.25
C MET A 1 4.73 26.66 10.07
N THR A 2 3.81 26.48 9.13
CA THR A 2 3.25 25.17 8.78
C THR A 2 4.33 24.33 8.11
N LYS A 3 4.50 23.08 8.57
CA LYS A 3 5.39 22.09 7.97
C LYS A 3 4.53 20.92 7.51
N ILE A 4 4.72 20.47 6.27
CA ILE A 4 3.98 19.36 5.70
C ILE A 4 4.99 18.30 5.24
N THR A 5 4.73 17.04 5.61
CA THR A 5 5.44 15.91 5.02
C THR A 5 4.83 15.61 3.66
N ALA A 6 5.66 15.60 2.64
CA ALA A 6 5.26 15.34 1.26
C ALA A 6 6.29 14.43 0.58
N TYR A 7 6.06 14.12 -0.69
CA TYR A 7 6.85 13.17 -1.47
C TYR A 7 7.24 13.80 -2.81
N LYS A 8 8.48 13.63 -3.21
CA LYS A 8 9.01 14.22 -4.44
C LYS A 8 9.76 13.19 -5.27
N GLY A 9 9.55 13.26 -6.58
CA GLY A 9 10.33 12.52 -7.58
C GLY A 9 11.41 13.41 -8.21
N PHE A 10 12.49 12.76 -8.65
CA PHE A 10 13.63 13.36 -9.30
C PHE A 10 14.09 12.47 -10.45
N ASN A 11 14.83 13.06 -11.39
CA ASN A 11 15.63 12.31 -12.34
C ASN A 11 16.65 11.41 -11.61
N ALA A 12 17.19 10.40 -12.30
CA ALA A 12 18.18 9.48 -11.72
C ALA A 12 19.41 10.19 -11.11
N ASP A 13 19.77 11.35 -11.65
CA ASP A 13 20.86 12.21 -11.19
C ASP A 13 20.46 13.18 -10.07
N MET A 14 19.26 13.04 -9.49
CA MET A 14 18.67 13.94 -8.48
C MET A 14 18.38 15.37 -8.97
N THR A 15 18.28 15.57 -10.28
CA THR A 15 17.82 16.84 -10.84
C THR A 15 16.30 16.90 -10.92
N CYS A 16 15.77 18.12 -10.84
CA CYS A 16 14.41 18.45 -11.23
C CYS A 16 14.42 19.88 -11.78
N ARG A 17 14.29 20.02 -13.11
CA ARG A 17 14.51 21.29 -13.84
C ARG A 17 15.90 21.85 -13.57
N ASP A 18 15.99 23.12 -13.23
CA ASP A 18 17.24 23.84 -13.04
C ASP A 18 17.87 23.63 -11.64
N TYR A 19 17.31 22.71 -10.85
CA TYR A 19 17.78 22.40 -9.49
C TYR A 19 18.43 21.02 -9.42
N GLN A 20 19.59 21.00 -8.76
CA GLN A 20 20.28 19.78 -8.30
C GLN A 20 19.98 19.60 -6.81
N PHE A 21 19.31 18.51 -6.47
CA PHE A 21 18.95 18.19 -5.09
C PHE A 21 19.91 17.16 -4.47
N GLU A 22 20.05 17.24 -3.14
CA GLU A 22 20.82 16.31 -2.33
C GLU A 22 20.03 15.92 -1.08
N ILE A 23 20.17 14.66 -0.67
CA ILE A 23 19.55 14.15 0.56
C ILE A 23 20.15 14.88 1.77
N GLY A 24 19.29 15.26 2.71
CA GLY A 24 19.64 15.98 3.94
C GLY A 24 19.73 17.50 3.79
N LYS A 25 19.61 18.05 2.57
CA LYS A 25 19.71 19.49 2.32
C LYS A 25 18.34 20.18 2.30
N THR A 26 18.37 21.48 2.62
CA THR A 26 17.24 22.39 2.53
C THR A 26 17.50 23.41 1.44
N TYR A 27 16.47 23.69 0.65
CA TYR A 27 16.51 24.63 -0.47
C TYR A 27 15.41 25.66 -0.29
N LEU A 28 15.71 26.90 -0.68
CA LEU A 28 14.78 28.02 -0.70
C LEU A 28 14.58 28.45 -2.15
N HIS A 29 13.32 28.72 -2.50
CA HIS A 29 12.94 29.31 -3.76
C HIS A 29 12.72 30.80 -3.55
N GLU A 30 13.48 31.62 -4.27
CA GLU A 30 13.29 33.07 -4.31
C GLU A 30 12.32 33.42 -5.44
N GLY A 31 11.16 33.96 -5.09
CA GLY A 31 10.12 34.34 -6.05
C GLY A 31 8.72 33.92 -5.64
N ALA A 32 7.75 34.14 -6.53
CA ALA A 32 6.38 33.71 -6.32
C ALA A 32 6.29 32.17 -6.34
N VAL A 33 5.61 31.59 -5.36
CA VAL A 33 5.35 30.14 -5.31
C VAL A 33 4.30 29.79 -6.36
N GLU A 34 4.74 29.46 -7.55
CA GLU A 34 3.89 29.03 -8.66
C GLU A 34 3.91 27.51 -8.82
N ILE A 35 2.71 26.94 -8.85
CA ILE A 35 2.49 25.52 -9.12
C ILE A 35 3.14 25.18 -10.46
N CYS A 36 3.95 24.12 -10.48
CA CYS A 36 4.60 23.66 -11.70
C CYS A 36 5.55 24.66 -12.38
N SER A 37 6.03 25.74 -11.75
CA SER A 37 7.07 26.62 -12.35
C SER A 37 8.37 26.68 -11.53
N SER A 38 8.28 26.59 -10.21
CA SER A 38 9.43 26.79 -9.30
C SER A 38 10.34 25.57 -9.07
N GLY A 39 9.99 24.39 -9.58
CA GLY A 39 10.77 23.14 -9.38
C GLY A 39 10.59 22.49 -7.98
N PHE A 40 9.96 23.16 -7.03
CA PHE A 40 9.80 22.72 -5.63
C PHE A 40 8.49 21.97 -5.38
N HIS A 41 7.90 21.42 -6.44
CA HIS A 41 6.66 20.65 -6.33
C HIS A 41 6.89 19.33 -5.59
N ALA A 42 5.89 18.93 -4.81
CA ALA A 42 5.79 17.64 -4.12
C ALA A 42 4.33 17.20 -4.06
N CYS A 43 4.07 15.95 -3.68
CA CYS A 43 2.73 15.40 -3.50
C CYS A 43 2.52 15.04 -2.04
N GLU A 44 1.35 15.34 -1.48
CA GLU A 44 1.02 14.93 -0.11
C GLU A 44 0.79 13.41 0.00
N TYR A 45 0.22 12.81 -1.05
CA TYR A 45 0.10 11.36 -1.17
C TYR A 45 1.29 10.78 -1.96
N PRO A 46 1.98 9.75 -1.47
CA PRO A 46 3.22 9.26 -2.08
C PRO A 46 3.07 8.78 -3.52
N LEU A 47 2.00 8.07 -3.85
CA LEU A 47 1.88 7.43 -5.17
C LEU A 47 1.48 8.41 -6.28
N ASP A 48 0.99 9.60 -5.93
CA ASP A 48 0.70 10.66 -6.92
C ASP A 48 1.97 11.11 -7.66
N VAL A 49 3.15 10.90 -7.06
CA VAL A 49 4.43 11.19 -7.71
C VAL A 49 4.61 10.37 -8.98
N PHE A 50 4.01 9.17 -9.07
CA PHE A 50 4.12 8.30 -10.25
C PHE A 50 3.34 8.78 -11.46
N CYS A 51 2.41 9.74 -11.29
CA CYS A 51 1.78 10.42 -12.40
C CYS A 51 2.74 11.34 -13.16
N TYR A 52 3.89 11.68 -12.55
CA TYR A 52 4.88 12.60 -13.11
C TYR A 52 6.22 11.93 -13.41
N TYR A 53 6.57 10.88 -12.66
CA TYR A 53 7.84 10.17 -12.78
C TYR A 53 7.61 8.67 -12.82
N GLU A 54 8.06 8.02 -13.89
CA GLU A 54 7.99 6.56 -13.98
C GLU A 54 8.88 5.90 -12.92
N PRO A 55 8.44 4.82 -12.26
CA PRO A 55 9.20 4.28 -11.12
C PRO A 55 10.53 3.63 -11.45
N ALA A 56 10.75 3.20 -12.70
CA ALA A 56 11.91 2.39 -13.07
C ALA A 56 13.22 3.19 -13.14
N ASN A 57 13.15 4.46 -13.57
CA ASN A 57 14.32 5.27 -13.91
C ASN A 57 14.42 6.57 -13.08
N HIS A 58 13.60 6.70 -12.04
CA HIS A 58 13.52 7.91 -11.21
C HIS A 58 13.75 7.59 -9.75
N ARG A 59 14.11 8.63 -9.00
CA ARG A 59 14.38 8.56 -7.57
C ARG A 59 13.31 9.30 -6.80
N PHE A 60 13.01 8.82 -5.60
CA PHE A 60 11.91 9.33 -4.79
C PHE A 60 12.39 9.64 -3.39
N ALA A 61 11.89 10.73 -2.80
CA ALA A 61 12.24 11.11 -1.45
C ALA A 61 11.02 11.55 -0.64
N GLU A 62 11.11 11.29 0.67
CA GLU A 62 10.32 12.03 1.65
C GLU A 62 10.90 13.43 1.78
N VAL A 63 10.03 14.43 1.73
CA VAL A 63 10.40 15.84 1.85
C VAL A 63 9.59 16.51 2.94
N GLU A 64 10.18 17.53 3.55
CA GLU A 64 9.49 18.45 4.46
C GLU A 64 9.38 19.80 3.76
N VAL A 65 8.16 20.24 3.48
CA VAL A 65 7.89 21.53 2.85
C VAL A 65 7.40 22.54 3.88
N SER A 66 7.78 23.80 3.72
CA SER A 66 7.37 24.90 4.60
C SER A 66 7.49 26.26 3.90
N GLY A 67 7.15 27.33 4.62
CA GLY A 67 7.11 28.69 4.08
C GLY A 67 5.77 28.97 3.42
N ASP A 68 5.80 29.63 2.26
CA ASP A 68 4.62 29.86 1.43
C ASP A 68 4.31 28.54 0.70
N ILE A 69 3.05 28.11 0.75
CA ILE A 69 2.61 26.83 0.17
C ILE A 69 1.40 27.10 -0.71
N ALA A 70 1.45 26.59 -1.94
CA ALA A 70 0.34 26.60 -2.89
C ALA A 70 -0.06 25.16 -3.23
N HIS A 71 -1.35 24.86 -3.12
CA HIS A 71 -1.93 23.56 -3.48
C HIS A 71 -2.57 23.61 -4.86
N GLU A 72 -2.37 22.55 -5.64
CA GLU A 72 -3.07 22.34 -6.90
C GLU A 72 -4.44 21.72 -6.62
N ALA A 73 -5.49 22.34 -7.14
CA ALA A 73 -6.84 21.88 -6.94
C ALA A 73 -7.04 20.50 -7.58
N GLY A 74 -7.37 19.49 -6.76
CA GLY A 74 -7.80 18.17 -7.23
C GLY A 74 -6.70 17.14 -7.51
N SER A 75 -5.41 17.45 -7.30
CA SER A 75 -4.31 16.52 -7.64
C SER A 75 -3.40 16.12 -6.47
N GLY A 76 -3.65 16.62 -5.24
CA GLY A 76 -2.81 16.35 -4.07
C GLY A 76 -1.39 16.94 -4.16
N LYS A 77 -1.10 17.68 -5.24
CA LYS A 77 0.17 18.32 -5.49
C LYS A 77 0.24 19.67 -4.78
N LEU A 78 1.41 19.97 -4.25
CA LEU A 78 1.73 21.26 -3.67
C LEU A 78 3.06 21.77 -4.20
N THR A 79 3.31 23.05 -3.97
CA THR A 79 4.61 23.69 -4.20
C THR A 79 4.88 24.61 -3.01
N SER A 80 6.14 24.71 -2.59
CA SER A 80 6.51 25.52 -1.43
C SER A 80 7.71 26.43 -1.71
N SER A 81 7.87 27.48 -0.90
CA SER A 81 9.06 28.33 -0.93
C SER A 81 10.28 27.68 -0.26
N THR A 82 10.07 26.72 0.65
CA THR A 82 11.15 25.95 1.28
C THR A 82 10.87 24.45 1.18
N ILE A 83 11.89 23.68 0.79
CA ILE A 83 11.84 22.21 0.73
C ILE A 83 13.11 21.61 1.33
N THR A 84 12.95 20.60 2.20
CA THR A 84 14.05 19.81 2.74
C THR A 84 13.93 18.38 2.26
N ILE A 85 14.97 17.84 1.63
CA ILE A 85 14.98 16.46 1.15
C ILE A 85 15.43 15.57 2.30
N LYS A 86 14.51 14.84 2.94
CA LYS A 86 14.81 14.17 4.22
C LYS A 86 15.56 12.87 4.01
N LYS A 87 15.00 11.99 3.18
CA LYS A 87 15.54 10.66 2.88
C LYS A 87 15.05 10.17 1.54
N GLU A 88 15.89 9.42 0.86
CA GLU A 88 15.49 8.65 -0.30
C GLU A 88 14.62 7.46 0.12
N LEU A 89 13.65 7.13 -0.71
CA LEU A 89 12.70 6.04 -0.52
C LEU A 89 12.80 5.06 -1.69
N SER A 90 12.90 3.77 -1.36
CA SER A 90 12.67 2.72 -2.36
C SER A 90 11.19 2.64 -2.75
N LEU A 91 10.90 2.00 -3.88
CA LEU A 91 9.54 1.67 -4.32
C LEU A 91 8.71 0.99 -3.22
N HIS A 92 9.30 0.02 -2.52
CA HIS A 92 8.68 -0.65 -1.37
C HIS A 92 8.32 0.35 -0.25
N GLN A 93 9.23 1.27 0.08
CA GLN A 93 8.99 2.27 1.11
C GLN A 93 7.93 3.29 0.69
N MET A 94 7.87 3.67 -0.60
CA MET A 94 6.81 4.53 -1.15
C MET A 94 5.43 3.89 -0.99
N VAL A 95 5.30 2.60 -1.28
CA VAL A 95 4.05 1.84 -1.06
C VAL A 95 3.70 1.78 0.43
N GLY A 96 4.68 1.53 1.31
CA GLY A 96 4.47 1.55 2.76
C GLY A 96 3.91 2.89 3.25
N ARG A 97 4.44 4.02 2.75
CA ARG A 97 3.93 5.36 3.07
C ARG A 97 2.54 5.64 2.55
N ALA A 98 2.17 5.04 1.42
CA ALA A 98 0.84 5.17 0.86
C ALA A 98 -0.21 4.50 1.77
N VAL A 99 0.12 3.31 2.27
CA VAL A 99 -0.70 2.58 3.25
C VAL A 99 -0.84 3.37 4.54
N GLU A 100 0.26 3.90 5.09
CA GLU A 100 0.23 4.76 6.29
C GLU A 100 -0.65 6.02 6.11
N CYS A 101 -0.58 6.66 4.95
CA CYS A 101 -1.38 7.85 4.63
C CYS A 101 -2.87 7.54 4.55
N ILE A 102 -3.24 6.39 3.99
CA ILE A 102 -4.64 5.93 3.99
C ILE A 102 -5.07 5.58 5.41
N ALA A 103 -4.27 4.81 6.14
CA ALA A 103 -4.58 4.37 7.49
C ALA A 103 -4.76 5.52 8.49
N SER A 104 -4.07 6.65 8.30
CA SER A 104 -4.24 7.84 9.15
C SER A 104 -5.52 8.63 8.87
N LYS A 105 -6.12 8.47 7.69
CA LYS A 105 -7.39 9.11 7.28
C LYS A 105 -8.61 8.25 7.62
N ILE A 106 -8.41 7.00 8.00
CA ILE A 106 -9.49 6.13 8.48
C ILE A 106 -9.90 6.60 9.87
N ASP A 107 -11.20 6.86 10.04
CA ASP A 107 -11.78 7.11 11.36
C ASP A 107 -11.71 5.83 12.20
N LYS A 108 -10.77 5.79 13.14
CA LYS A 108 -10.56 4.65 14.03
C LYS A 108 -11.66 4.49 15.08
N SER A 109 -12.60 5.43 15.17
CA SER A 109 -13.79 5.30 16.00
C SER A 109 -14.91 4.50 15.32
N ALA A 110 -14.82 4.29 14.01
CA ALA A 110 -15.73 3.41 13.28
C ALA A 110 -15.21 1.97 13.30
N GLU A 111 -15.91 1.09 14.03
CA GLU A 111 -15.83 -0.35 13.79
C GLU A 111 -16.32 -0.61 12.34
N GLN A 112 -15.46 -1.18 11.50
CA GLN A 112 -15.66 -1.50 10.07
C GLN A 112 -15.76 -0.31 9.09
N THR A 113 -14.72 -0.15 8.26
CA THR A 113 -14.82 0.59 6.99
C THR A 113 -15.25 -0.38 5.88
N ILE A 114 -16.49 -0.26 5.40
CA ILE A 114 -16.99 -1.00 4.23
C ILE A 114 -16.65 -0.20 2.96
N ILE A 115 -15.68 -0.67 2.16
CA ILE A 115 -15.40 -0.10 0.82
C ILE A 115 -16.25 -0.87 -0.20
N ALA A 116 -17.35 -0.27 -0.67
CA ALA A 116 -18.23 -0.86 -1.70
C ALA A 116 -17.81 -0.43 -3.12
N GLY A 117 -17.63 -1.39 -4.05
CA GLY A 117 -17.25 -1.13 -5.44
C GLY A 117 -16.86 -2.42 -6.21
N ARG A 118 -16.78 -2.36 -7.54
CA ARG A 118 -16.26 -3.47 -8.40
C ARG A 118 -14.74 -3.35 -8.49
N GLY A 119 -13.99 -4.42 -8.19
CA GLY A 119 -12.52 -4.39 -8.18
C GLY A 119 -11.88 -3.77 -6.93
N SER A 120 -12.58 -3.79 -5.78
CA SER A 120 -12.05 -3.28 -4.51
C SER A 120 -10.91 -4.17 -3.98
N ALA A 121 -10.00 -3.60 -3.18
CA ALA A 121 -8.96 -4.34 -2.45
C ALA A 121 -9.04 -4.02 -0.94
N ALA A 122 -9.07 -5.05 -0.09
CA ALA A 122 -8.98 -4.91 1.36
C ALA A 122 -7.61 -5.42 1.81
N ILE A 123 -6.78 -4.55 2.40
CA ILE A 123 -5.43 -4.89 2.86
C ILE A 123 -5.33 -4.54 4.34
N ASN A 124 -5.26 -5.57 5.20
CA ASN A 124 -5.09 -5.39 6.63
C ASN A 124 -3.71 -5.93 7.07
N THR A 125 -3.06 -5.19 7.97
CA THR A 125 -1.74 -5.52 8.52
C THR A 125 -1.80 -5.53 10.04
N GLY A 126 -1.08 -6.46 10.69
CA GLY A 126 -1.05 -6.62 12.15
C GLY A 126 -1.66 -7.95 12.60
N ASP A 127 -1.28 -8.41 13.79
CA ASP A 127 -1.67 -9.72 14.32
C ASP A 127 -3.16 -9.77 14.68
N GLY A 128 -3.82 -10.89 14.35
CA GLY A 128 -5.27 -11.09 14.56
C GLY A 128 -6.17 -10.26 13.63
N SER A 129 -5.64 -9.76 12.51
CA SER A 129 -6.42 -8.92 11.59
C SER A 129 -7.31 -9.74 10.63
N VAL A 130 -8.50 -9.23 10.33
CA VAL A 130 -9.45 -9.86 9.39
C VAL A 130 -9.67 -8.94 8.20
N ALA A 131 -9.28 -9.35 6.99
CA ALA A 131 -9.55 -8.63 5.74
C ALA A 131 -10.70 -9.31 4.98
N THR A 132 -11.83 -8.63 4.86
CA THR A 132 -13.02 -9.15 4.16
C THR A 132 -13.40 -8.23 3.01
N ASN A 133 -13.65 -8.79 1.83
CA ASN A 133 -14.02 -8.02 0.65
C ASN A 133 -15.18 -8.70 -0.10
N THR A 134 -16.19 -7.91 -0.45
CA THR A 134 -17.39 -8.37 -1.16
C THR A 134 -17.43 -7.68 -2.53
N GLY A 135 -17.63 -8.44 -3.61
CA GLY A 135 -17.64 -7.90 -4.99
C GLY A 135 -16.88 -8.77 -6.00
N TYR A 136 -17.22 -8.61 -7.28
CA TYR A 136 -16.59 -9.33 -8.40
C TYR A 136 -15.16 -8.83 -8.66
N GLN A 137 -14.22 -9.76 -8.90
CA GLN A 137 -12.80 -9.47 -9.17
C GLN A 137 -12.10 -8.69 -8.05
N SER A 138 -12.46 -8.99 -6.80
CA SER A 138 -11.95 -8.34 -5.59
C SER A 138 -10.76 -9.10 -5.00
N VAL A 139 -9.92 -8.41 -4.23
CA VAL A 139 -8.79 -9.03 -3.50
C VAL A 139 -8.89 -8.71 -2.02
N ALA A 140 -8.74 -9.71 -1.15
CA ALA A 140 -8.54 -9.51 0.28
C ALA A 140 -7.17 -10.06 0.67
N THR A 141 -6.27 -9.21 1.17
CA THR A 141 -4.91 -9.59 1.55
C THR A 141 -4.70 -9.26 3.03
N ASN A 142 -4.23 -10.23 3.81
CA ASN A 142 -3.73 -9.97 5.15
C ASN A 142 -2.25 -10.31 5.29
N ALA A 143 -1.59 -9.59 6.20
CA ALA A 143 -0.23 -9.89 6.65
C ALA A 143 -0.11 -9.64 8.16
N GLY A 144 0.10 -10.71 8.92
CA GLY A 144 0.17 -10.71 10.40
C GLY A 144 -0.18 -12.08 10.97
N ASP A 145 0.27 -12.41 12.18
CA ASP A 145 0.04 -13.72 12.77
C ASP A 145 -1.46 -13.92 13.11
N GLN A 146 -1.98 -15.13 12.92
CA GLN A 146 -3.39 -15.49 13.16
C GLN A 146 -4.42 -14.64 12.39
N SER A 147 -4.07 -14.15 11.21
CA SER A 147 -4.94 -13.28 10.41
C SER A 147 -5.84 -14.08 9.45
N ALA A 148 -7.05 -13.57 9.15
CA ALA A 148 -8.00 -14.20 8.21
C ALA A 148 -8.30 -13.32 6.97
N ALA A 149 -8.42 -13.92 5.80
CA ALA A 149 -8.79 -13.24 4.54
C ALA A 149 -10.01 -13.91 3.91
N GLY A 150 -11.04 -13.14 3.56
CA GLY A 150 -12.29 -13.64 3.02
C GLY A 150 -12.78 -12.87 1.80
N VAL A 151 -13.16 -13.59 0.73
CA VAL A 151 -13.83 -12.99 -0.45
C VAL A 151 -15.09 -13.75 -0.84
N SER A 152 -16.18 -13.03 -1.18
CA SER A 152 -17.46 -13.65 -1.54
C SER A 152 -17.92 -13.43 -2.99
N GLY A 153 -17.17 -12.67 -3.78
CA GLY A 153 -17.52 -12.46 -5.20
C GLY A 153 -16.76 -13.36 -6.16
N PHE A 154 -17.33 -13.55 -7.35
CA PHE A 154 -16.76 -14.39 -8.40
C PHE A 154 -15.51 -13.75 -9.02
N GLY A 155 -14.50 -14.57 -9.32
CA GLY A 155 -13.21 -14.13 -9.83
C GLY A 155 -12.34 -13.42 -8.80
N SER A 156 -12.69 -13.51 -7.52
CA SER A 156 -11.99 -12.84 -6.40
C SER A 156 -10.97 -13.77 -5.74
N VAL A 157 -9.93 -13.19 -5.13
CA VAL A 157 -8.85 -13.96 -4.48
C VAL A 157 -8.68 -13.51 -3.01
N ALA A 158 -8.70 -14.47 -2.09
CA ALA A 158 -8.34 -14.26 -0.69
C ALA A 158 -6.91 -14.74 -0.44
N ALA A 159 -6.02 -13.86 0.03
CA ALA A 159 -4.64 -14.17 0.34
C ALA A 159 -4.33 -13.88 1.81
N SER A 160 -3.93 -14.90 2.57
CA SER A 160 -3.44 -14.73 3.93
C SER A 160 -1.99 -15.20 4.02
N LEU A 161 -1.07 -14.25 4.22
CA LEU A 161 0.39 -14.47 4.06
C LEU A 161 1.17 -14.43 5.40
N GLY A 162 0.46 -14.21 6.51
CA GLY A 162 1.00 -14.25 7.88
C GLY A 162 1.13 -15.67 8.45
N ALA A 163 1.72 -15.82 9.64
CA ALA A 163 1.80 -17.15 10.27
C ALA A 163 0.41 -17.58 10.73
N GLN A 164 0.08 -18.87 10.53
CA GLN A 164 -1.25 -19.43 10.85
C GLN A 164 -2.40 -18.67 10.16
N GLY A 165 -2.12 -18.14 8.96
CA GLY A 165 -3.11 -17.44 8.16
C GLY A 165 -4.29 -18.34 7.76
N LYS A 166 -5.50 -17.78 7.74
CA LYS A 166 -6.71 -18.44 7.23
C LYS A 166 -7.21 -17.74 5.98
N ALA A 167 -7.70 -18.49 5.01
CA ALA A 167 -8.32 -17.95 3.81
C ALA A 167 -9.62 -18.68 3.46
N LYS A 168 -10.63 -17.92 3.02
CA LYS A 168 -11.91 -18.42 2.53
C LYS A 168 -12.32 -17.67 1.26
N ALA A 169 -12.87 -18.41 0.30
CA ALA A 169 -13.41 -17.84 -0.93
C ALA A 169 -14.74 -18.51 -1.31
N ALA A 170 -15.66 -17.75 -1.88
CA ALA A 170 -16.88 -18.28 -2.49
C ALA A 170 -16.61 -18.97 -3.83
N GLU A 171 -17.62 -19.63 -4.38
CA GLU A 171 -17.54 -20.29 -5.69
C GLU A 171 -17.05 -19.34 -6.79
N GLY A 172 -16.13 -19.84 -7.63
CA GLY A 172 -15.47 -19.04 -8.66
C GLY A 172 -14.37 -18.10 -8.15
N GLY A 173 -14.06 -18.11 -6.85
CA GLY A 173 -12.91 -17.45 -6.26
C GLY A 173 -11.66 -18.34 -6.16
N ALA A 174 -10.61 -17.82 -5.52
CA ALA A 174 -9.40 -18.56 -5.20
C ALA A 174 -8.83 -18.15 -3.84
N ILE A 175 -7.99 -19.00 -3.26
CA ILE A 175 -7.26 -18.73 -2.02
C ILE A 175 -5.75 -18.82 -2.23
N VAL A 176 -4.99 -18.06 -1.45
CA VAL A 176 -3.52 -18.15 -1.33
C VAL A 176 -3.15 -18.16 0.15
N LEU A 177 -2.36 -19.15 0.56
CA LEU A 177 -1.95 -19.33 1.95
C LEU A 177 -0.46 -19.62 2.06
N CYS A 178 0.13 -19.24 3.20
CA CYS A 178 1.51 -19.54 3.56
C CYS A 178 1.57 -20.38 4.84
N TYR A 179 2.50 -21.34 4.87
CA TYR A 179 2.92 -22.02 6.10
C TYR A 179 4.33 -21.55 6.47
N ARG A 180 4.51 -21.18 7.74
CA ARG A 180 5.77 -20.75 8.33
C ARG A 180 6.17 -21.68 9.47
N ASN A 181 7.46 -21.92 9.64
CA ASN A 181 7.97 -22.65 10.81
C ASN A 181 8.02 -21.75 12.06
N SER A 182 8.43 -22.32 13.20
CA SER A 182 8.53 -21.61 14.49
C SER A 182 9.50 -20.43 14.51
N GLU A 183 10.40 -20.32 13.54
CA GLU A 183 11.35 -19.21 13.40
C GLU A 183 10.81 -18.10 12.46
N GLY A 184 9.60 -18.28 11.91
CA GLY A 184 8.97 -17.34 10.97
C GLY A 184 9.40 -17.53 9.52
N ASN A 185 10.24 -18.51 9.22
CA ASN A 185 10.68 -18.83 7.86
C ASN A 185 9.50 -19.39 7.05
N ILE A 186 9.32 -18.89 5.82
CA ILE A 186 8.31 -19.39 4.89
C ILE A 186 8.76 -20.75 4.37
N ILE A 187 7.97 -21.79 4.65
CA ILE A 187 8.25 -23.16 4.20
C ILE A 187 7.40 -23.50 2.97
N HIS A 188 6.13 -23.10 2.97
CA HIS A 188 5.22 -23.34 1.86
C HIS A 188 4.38 -22.10 1.55
N ILE A 189 4.11 -21.91 0.26
CA ILE A 189 3.06 -21.02 -0.25
C ILE A 189 2.27 -21.80 -1.28
N ARG A 190 0.94 -21.74 -1.21
CA ARG A 190 0.08 -22.47 -2.16
C ARG A 190 -1.14 -21.64 -2.51
N ALA A 191 -1.50 -21.70 -3.79
CA ALA A 191 -2.71 -21.10 -4.33
C ALA A 191 -3.62 -22.19 -4.90
N SER A 192 -4.93 -22.01 -4.76
CA SER A 192 -5.91 -22.87 -5.43
C SER A 192 -7.20 -22.12 -5.70
N ARG A 193 -7.83 -22.42 -6.84
CA ARG A 193 -9.20 -22.01 -7.11
C ARG A 193 -10.15 -22.85 -6.26
N VAL A 194 -11.27 -22.26 -5.89
CA VAL A 194 -12.38 -23.00 -5.29
C VAL A 194 -12.89 -24.01 -6.31
N GLY A 195 -13.03 -25.27 -5.88
CA GLY A 195 -13.32 -26.43 -6.73
C GLY A 195 -12.09 -27.24 -7.14
N ASP A 196 -10.89 -26.66 -7.04
CA ASP A 196 -9.62 -27.34 -7.35
C ASP A 196 -8.89 -27.74 -6.06
N ASN A 197 -8.06 -28.79 -6.12
CA ASN A 197 -7.20 -29.26 -5.02
C ASN A 197 -7.92 -29.51 -3.68
N GLY A 198 -9.21 -29.87 -3.72
CA GLY A 198 -10.02 -30.14 -2.52
C GLY A 198 -10.52 -28.89 -1.79
N VAL A 199 -10.32 -27.68 -2.33
CA VAL A 199 -10.81 -26.43 -1.73
C VAL A 199 -12.30 -26.26 -2.02
N LYS A 200 -13.12 -26.28 -0.98
CA LYS A 200 -14.57 -26.10 -1.04
C LYS A 200 -14.96 -24.62 -0.97
N PRO A 201 -16.09 -24.23 -1.59
CA PRO A 201 -16.62 -22.88 -1.43
C PRO A 201 -16.98 -22.61 0.02
N ASP A 202 -16.82 -21.36 0.43
CA ASP A 202 -17.25 -20.83 1.73
C ASP A 202 -16.71 -21.62 2.95
N THR A 203 -15.58 -22.29 2.76
CA THR A 203 -14.87 -23.05 3.79
C THR A 203 -13.54 -22.37 4.11
N CYS A 204 -13.22 -22.23 5.40
CA CYS A 204 -11.95 -21.68 5.86
C CYS A 204 -10.85 -22.72 5.77
N TYR A 205 -9.69 -22.33 5.22
CA TYR A 205 -8.52 -23.18 5.11
C TYR A 205 -7.29 -22.53 5.74
N VAL A 206 -6.41 -23.39 6.26
CA VAL A 206 -5.01 -23.10 6.56
C VAL A 206 -4.11 -23.93 5.65
N LEU A 207 -2.83 -23.57 5.56
CA LEU A 207 -1.82 -24.41 4.91
C LEU A 207 -1.04 -25.15 5.99
N ASN A 208 -1.02 -26.49 5.93
CA ASN A 208 -0.33 -27.30 6.92
C ASN A 208 1.18 -27.44 6.63
N ALA A 209 1.89 -28.13 7.51
CA ALA A 209 3.34 -28.34 7.43
C ALA A 209 3.81 -29.14 6.20
N ASN A 210 2.90 -29.82 5.51
CA ASN A 210 3.17 -30.56 4.27
C ASN A 210 2.83 -29.73 3.01
N GLY A 211 2.34 -28.49 3.18
CA GLY A 211 1.92 -27.64 2.08
C GLY A 211 0.55 -28.02 1.51
N GLU A 212 -0.31 -28.68 2.29
CA GLU A 212 -1.66 -29.06 1.91
C GLU A 212 -2.70 -28.15 2.57
N PHE A 213 -3.82 -27.94 1.89
CA PHE A 213 -4.95 -27.20 2.47
C PHE A 213 -5.65 -28.07 3.51
N GLU A 214 -5.83 -27.53 4.71
CA GLU A 214 -6.54 -28.17 5.82
C GLU A 214 -7.72 -27.30 6.23
N GLU A 215 -8.90 -27.89 6.35
CA GLU A 215 -10.11 -27.19 6.79
C GLU A 215 -9.90 -26.71 8.23
N ALA A 216 -10.23 -25.45 8.48
CA ALA A 216 -10.15 -24.84 9.80
C ALA A 216 -11.54 -24.38 10.24
N ASP A 217 -11.76 -24.40 11.56
CA ASP A 217 -12.93 -23.75 12.14
C ASP A 217 -12.94 -22.26 11.76
N ASP A 218 -14.14 -21.69 11.60
CA ASP A 218 -14.34 -20.26 11.34
C ASP A 218 -13.66 -19.40 12.44
#